data_AF-I3EEZ8-F1
#
_entry.id   AF-I3EEZ8-F1
#
_cell.length_a   1.000
_cell.length_b   1.000
_cell.length_c   1.000
_cell.angle_alpha   90.00
_cell.angle_beta   90.00
_cell.angle_gamma   90.00
#
_symmetry.space_group_name_H-M   'P 1'
#
loop_
_entity.id
_entity.type
_entity.pdbx_description
1 polymer ?
#
loop_
_entity_poly.entity_id
_entity_poly.type
_entity_poly.pdbx_seq_one_letter_code
_entity_poly.pdbx_strand_id
1 'polypeptide(L)'
;MMEINREKLTDELNEIIRSQDNKSIDECAEEVLEVILHHYKREFVFKEQYASIRRFGYNVFISELADKIKSLDIKCGSMYVLALVNTAIEDTELYMDSIQKAADMKIESASEKAAYYDMVNENHIITALAYSYRPNFLYNIVRTIDSKRIDANLINADYSAILDSLFEIVPKFGCSRLQRALDILLQHGDDLSMLKQNTEENMKKLGLSHDDIYSLQLYAKEQQFSRFNFIKEIYNLMAIQDINGHQYNFIDILPSLWHLHSQTGENFLSNSNERINQLISELNILLTTEKLFINDYALNDIINTLESGNFDINKFKSNIVKTYLESIKGQLSRIRSLPIVLDTSNIESSEPADPQPASVFWDRIIKISFFAIIGILFLEFLGCDVLSSTQDLLASIISGWI
;
A
#
# COMPACT_ATOMS: atom_id res chain seq x y z
N MET A 1 25.67 -7.13 18.81
CA MET A 1 25.09 -5.97 18.10
C MET A 1 26.12 -5.52 17.08
N MET A 2 25.82 -5.57 15.79
CA MET A 2 26.75 -5.06 14.76
C MET A 2 26.77 -3.53 14.90
N GLU A 3 27.95 -2.95 15.13
CA GLU A 3 28.09 -1.51 15.29
C GLU A 3 27.97 -0.85 13.91
N ILE A 4 27.01 0.07 13.77
CA ILE A 4 26.80 0.81 12.52
C ILE A 4 28.06 1.62 12.23
N ASN A 5 28.68 1.43 11.07
CA ASN A 5 29.85 2.18 10.67
C ASN A 5 29.45 3.62 10.28
N ARG A 6 29.34 4.47 11.30
CA ARG A 6 28.88 5.87 11.16
C ARG A 6 29.80 6.70 10.28
N GLU A 7 31.11 6.44 10.27
CA GLU A 7 32.06 7.15 9.41
C GLU A 7 31.76 6.87 7.93
N LYS A 8 31.65 5.60 7.56
CA LYS A 8 31.29 5.18 6.20
C LYS A 8 29.93 5.74 5.77
N LEU A 9 28.92 5.66 6.62
CA LEU A 9 27.60 6.23 6.32
C LEU A 9 27.67 7.75 6.13
N THR A 10 28.44 8.45 6.95
CA THR A 10 28.62 9.91 6.84
C THR A 10 29.28 10.28 5.51
N ASP A 11 30.27 9.51 5.07
CA ASP A 11 30.95 9.73 3.80
C ASP A 11 30.02 9.51 2.60
N GLU A 12 29.25 8.42 2.59
CA GLU A 12 28.26 8.11 1.53
C GLU A 12 27.17 9.20 1.47
N LEU A 13 26.66 9.65 2.62
CA LEU A 13 25.69 10.75 2.69
C LEU A 13 26.29 12.06 2.18
N ASN A 14 27.54 12.37 2.54
CA ASN A 14 28.21 13.58 2.06
C ASN A 14 28.46 13.55 0.55
N GLU A 15 28.74 12.37 -0.03
CA GLU A 15 28.88 12.20 -1.48
C GLU A 15 27.56 12.47 -2.20
N ILE A 16 26.46 11.90 -1.70
CA ILE A 16 25.11 12.18 -2.23
C ILE A 16 24.79 13.66 -2.09
N ILE A 17 25.05 14.31 -0.96
CA ILE A 17 24.74 15.73 -0.76
C ILE A 17 25.61 16.64 -1.66
N ARG A 18 26.92 16.35 -1.81
CA ARG A 18 27.86 17.17 -2.60
C ARG A 18 27.68 17.03 -4.10
N SER A 19 27.25 15.87 -4.59
CA SER A 19 27.08 15.62 -6.03
C SER A 19 25.90 16.38 -6.64
N GLN A 20 25.18 17.19 -5.84
CA GLN A 20 23.86 17.73 -6.17
C GLN A 20 23.81 19.26 -6.11
N ASP A 21 24.94 19.96 -6.29
CA ASP A 21 24.95 21.41 -6.53
C ASP A 21 23.90 21.74 -7.64
N ASN A 22 22.73 22.24 -7.22
CA ASN A 22 21.51 22.60 -8.00
C ASN A 22 20.29 21.64 -8.04
N LYS A 23 20.22 20.54 -7.28
CA LYS A 23 18.99 19.71 -7.17
C LYS A 23 18.25 19.88 -5.84
N SER A 24 16.92 19.70 -5.83
CA SER A 24 16.14 19.71 -4.59
C SER A 24 16.31 18.41 -3.80
N ILE A 25 16.13 18.43 -2.47
CA ILE A 25 16.20 17.20 -1.66
C ILE A 25 15.11 16.19 -2.07
N ASP A 26 13.95 16.65 -2.55
CA ASP A 26 12.92 15.76 -3.08
C ASP A 26 13.44 14.84 -4.19
N GLU A 27 14.40 15.30 -5.00
CA GLU A 27 15.00 14.53 -6.08
C GLU A 27 16.03 13.48 -5.59
N CYS A 28 16.58 13.64 -4.39
CA CYS A 28 17.56 12.71 -3.78
C CYS A 28 17.04 11.95 -2.55
N ALA A 29 15.81 12.23 -2.12
CA ALA A 29 15.23 11.68 -0.89
C ALA A 29 15.26 10.15 -0.85
N GLU A 30 14.95 9.49 -1.98
CA GLU A 30 15.05 8.04 -2.08
C GLU A 30 16.51 7.55 -2.02
N GLU A 31 17.46 8.21 -2.67
CA GLU A 31 18.88 7.81 -2.62
C GLU A 31 19.45 7.90 -1.20
N VAL A 32 19.13 8.99 -0.49
CA VAL A 32 19.46 9.17 0.93
C VAL A 32 18.82 8.07 1.77
N LEU A 33 17.54 7.79 1.55
CA LEU A 33 16.81 6.73 2.24
C LEU A 33 17.46 5.36 2.01
N GLU A 34 17.75 4.98 0.77
CA GLU A 34 18.37 3.69 0.45
C GLU A 34 19.75 3.51 1.08
N VAL A 35 20.58 4.57 1.09
CA VAL A 35 21.87 4.53 1.78
C VAL A 35 21.68 4.30 3.28
N ILE A 36 20.73 4.99 3.93
CA ILE A 36 20.45 4.76 5.35
C ILE A 36 19.97 3.32 5.58
N LEU A 37 19.00 2.83 4.80
CA LEU A 37 18.45 1.48 4.96
C LEU A 37 19.48 0.38 4.70
N HIS A 38 20.51 0.64 3.88
CA HIS A 38 21.62 -0.27 3.69
C HIS A 38 22.40 -0.54 5.00
N HIS A 39 22.57 0.48 5.83
CA HIS A 39 23.27 0.38 7.13
C HIS A 39 22.33 0.03 8.28
N TYR A 40 21.10 0.52 8.23
CA TYR A 40 20.05 0.33 9.23
C TYR A 40 19.09 -0.78 8.76
N LYS A 41 19.58 -2.01 8.63
CA LYS A 41 18.75 -3.16 8.23
C LYS A 41 17.82 -3.61 9.35
N ARG A 42 16.66 -4.17 8.97
CA ARG A 42 15.61 -4.63 9.89
C ARG A 42 16.11 -5.41 11.10
N GLU A 43 17.08 -6.31 10.92
CA GLU A 43 17.62 -7.16 11.98
C GLU A 43 18.46 -6.41 13.03
N PHE A 44 18.90 -5.19 12.73
CA PHE A 44 19.82 -4.41 13.57
C PHE A 44 19.25 -3.10 14.12
N VAL A 45 18.19 -2.55 13.52
CA VAL A 45 17.64 -1.25 13.96
C VAL A 45 17.03 -1.31 15.36
N PHE A 46 16.27 -2.36 15.66
CA PHE A 46 15.50 -2.44 16.90
C PHE A 46 16.01 -3.52 17.84
N LYS A 47 15.85 -3.23 19.14
CA LYS A 47 16.19 -4.13 20.25
C LYS A 47 15.40 -5.44 20.19
N GLU A 48 15.93 -6.49 20.83
CA GLU A 48 15.28 -7.80 20.91
C GLU A 48 13.89 -7.75 21.54
N GLN A 49 13.62 -6.79 22.44
CA GLN A 49 12.29 -6.61 23.05
C GLN A 49 11.17 -6.39 22.01
N TYR A 50 11.50 -5.87 20.83
CA TYR A 50 10.55 -5.63 19.75
C TYR A 50 10.50 -6.76 18.72
N ALA A 51 11.12 -7.92 18.99
CA ALA A 51 11.18 -9.03 18.05
C ALA A 51 9.79 -9.47 17.54
N SER A 52 8.77 -9.41 18.39
CA SER A 52 7.40 -9.82 18.04
C SER A 52 6.70 -8.88 17.06
N ILE A 53 7.11 -7.62 16.92
CA ILE A 53 6.49 -6.64 16.00
C ILE A 53 7.52 -5.92 15.12
N ARG A 54 8.68 -6.55 14.92
CA ARG A 54 9.83 -5.94 14.25
C ARG A 54 9.57 -5.57 12.80
N ARG A 55 8.77 -6.35 12.07
CA ARG A 55 8.50 -6.08 10.64
C ARG A 55 7.64 -4.82 10.51
N PHE A 56 6.61 -4.72 11.35
CA PHE A 56 5.79 -3.53 11.46
C PHE A 56 6.64 -2.31 11.80
N GLY A 57 7.42 -2.38 12.88
CA GLY A 57 8.30 -1.28 13.29
C GLY A 57 9.24 -0.83 12.18
N TYR A 58 9.85 -1.77 11.44
CA TYR A 58 10.76 -1.41 10.37
C TYR A 58 10.09 -0.66 9.21
N ASN A 59 8.89 -1.08 8.80
CA ASN A 59 8.15 -0.38 7.76
C ASN A 59 7.64 1.00 8.24
N VAL A 60 7.28 1.13 9.52
CA VAL A 60 6.98 2.44 10.15
C VAL A 60 8.21 3.34 10.10
N PHE A 61 9.38 2.84 10.52
CA PHE A 61 10.64 3.59 10.50
C PHE A 61 11.01 4.07 9.10
N ILE A 62 10.87 3.23 8.07
CA ILE A 62 11.11 3.63 6.68
C ILE A 62 10.21 4.82 6.30
N SER A 63 8.93 4.74 6.63
CA SER A 63 7.93 5.75 6.26
C SER A 63 8.17 7.08 7.00
N GLU A 64 8.36 7.03 8.32
CA GLU A 64 8.69 8.18 9.16
C GLU A 64 9.98 8.87 8.72
N LEU A 65 11.02 8.09 8.43
CA LEU A 65 12.29 8.62 7.96
C LEU A 65 12.11 9.28 6.59
N ALA A 66 11.37 8.67 5.68
CA ALA A 66 11.15 9.21 4.34
C ALA A 66 10.38 10.55 4.38
N ASP A 67 9.35 10.66 5.23
CA ASP A 67 8.62 11.92 5.43
C ASP A 67 9.52 13.01 6.01
N LYS A 68 10.32 12.68 7.03
CA LYS A 68 11.29 13.62 7.61
C LYS A 68 12.34 14.06 6.57
N ILE A 69 12.85 13.14 5.73
CA ILE A 69 13.80 13.47 4.65
C ILE A 69 13.17 14.39 3.60
N LYS A 70 11.94 14.12 3.15
CA LYS A 70 11.22 14.98 2.18
C LYS A 70 10.98 16.39 2.71
N SER A 71 10.88 16.55 4.03
CA SER A 71 10.71 17.86 4.65
C SER A 71 12.01 18.68 4.82
N LEU A 72 13.16 18.16 4.39
CA LEU A 72 14.45 18.81 4.55
C LEU A 72 14.68 19.98 3.58
N ASP A 73 15.36 21.02 4.09
CA ASP A 73 15.96 22.05 3.25
C ASP A 73 17.33 21.59 2.70
N ILE A 74 17.63 21.97 1.46
CA ILE A 74 18.81 21.57 0.64
C ILE A 74 20.15 21.82 1.36
N LYS A 75 20.16 22.69 2.37
CA LYS A 75 21.35 23.06 3.15
C LYS A 75 21.65 22.14 4.34
N CYS A 76 20.85 21.10 4.57
CA CYS A 76 21.06 20.16 5.68
C CYS A 76 22.20 19.19 5.38
N GLY A 77 23.28 19.25 6.18
CA GLY A 77 24.41 18.31 6.08
C GLY A 77 24.11 16.91 6.64
N SER A 78 25.01 15.96 6.39
CA SER A 78 24.90 14.55 6.85
C SER A 78 24.63 14.39 8.35
N MET A 79 25.20 15.25 9.21
CA MET A 79 24.90 15.21 10.66
C MET A 79 23.42 15.46 10.99
N TYR A 80 22.74 16.30 10.21
CA TYR A 80 21.31 16.56 10.38
C TYR A 80 20.49 15.34 9.96
N VAL A 81 20.85 14.70 8.84
CA VAL A 81 20.22 13.44 8.38
C VAL A 81 20.36 12.36 9.45
N LEU A 82 21.56 12.19 10.04
CA LEU A 82 21.77 11.22 11.12
C LEU A 82 20.93 11.52 12.37
N ALA A 83 20.68 12.79 12.68
CA ALA A 83 19.78 13.16 13.76
C ALA A 83 18.34 12.72 13.46
N LEU A 84 17.85 12.95 12.22
CA LEU A 84 16.54 12.48 11.79
C LEU A 84 16.39 10.95 11.87
N VAL A 85 17.45 10.21 11.54
CA VAL A 85 17.45 8.74 11.67
C VAL A 85 17.24 8.34 13.12
N ASN A 86 17.98 8.93 14.07
CA ASN A 86 17.80 8.61 15.49
C ASN A 86 16.38 8.97 15.97
N THR A 87 15.87 10.14 15.58
CA THR A 87 14.49 10.54 15.91
C THR A 87 13.45 9.58 15.33
N ALA A 88 13.58 9.15 14.07
CA ALA A 88 12.65 8.19 13.47
C ALA A 88 12.71 6.82 14.18
N ILE A 89 13.87 6.38 14.64
CA ILE A 89 14.02 5.16 15.44
C ILE A 89 13.31 5.33 16.79
N GLU A 90 13.56 6.44 17.50
CA GLU A 90 12.95 6.74 18.80
C GLU A 90 11.43 6.83 18.70
N ASP A 91 10.90 7.53 17.70
CA ASP A 91 9.46 7.67 17.44
C ASP A 91 8.82 6.30 17.20
N THR A 92 9.50 5.45 16.41
CA THR A 92 9.04 4.09 16.12
C THR A 92 9.11 3.17 17.34
N GLU A 93 10.17 3.24 18.14
CA GLU A 93 10.31 2.48 19.39
C GLU A 93 9.19 2.84 20.38
N LEU A 94 8.83 4.12 20.49
CA LEU A 94 7.71 4.57 21.33
C LEU A 94 6.38 3.99 20.86
N TYR A 95 6.18 3.89 19.56
CA TYR A 95 4.95 3.32 19.01
C TYR A 95 4.84 1.83 19.26
N MET A 96 5.92 1.09 19.00
CA MET A 96 6.00 -0.34 19.27
C MET A 96 5.79 -0.64 20.76
N ASP A 97 6.38 0.17 21.65
CA ASP A 97 6.16 0.09 23.09
C ASP A 97 4.69 0.31 23.47
N SER A 98 4.02 1.27 22.84
CA SER A 98 2.58 1.52 23.07
C SER A 98 1.71 0.32 22.64
N ILE A 99 2.02 -0.29 21.50
CA ILE A 99 1.33 -1.49 21.00
C ILE A 99 1.54 -2.68 21.95
N GLN A 100 2.78 -2.92 22.38
CA GLN A 100 3.10 -4.00 23.31
C GLN A 100 2.45 -3.80 24.67
N LYS A 101 2.49 -2.58 25.23
CA LYS A 101 1.82 -2.24 26.49
C LYS A 101 0.31 -2.44 26.41
N ALA A 102 -0.35 -1.97 25.34
CA ALA A 102 -1.78 -2.17 25.16
C ALA A 102 -2.13 -3.67 25.12
N ALA A 103 -1.35 -4.47 24.39
CA ALA A 103 -1.52 -5.91 24.32
C ALA A 103 -1.25 -6.61 25.66
N ASP A 104 -0.22 -6.20 26.40
CA ASP A 104 0.10 -6.76 27.71
C ASP A 104 -0.96 -6.43 28.77
N MET A 105 -1.59 -5.26 28.67
CA MET A 105 -2.66 -4.85 29.57
C MET A 105 -3.99 -5.54 29.24
N LYS A 106 -4.19 -6.04 28.01
CA LYS A 106 -5.50 -6.51 27.57
C LYS A 106 -5.61 -7.96 27.14
N ILE A 107 -4.52 -8.58 26.69
CA ILE A 107 -4.50 -9.97 26.25
C ILE A 107 -3.73 -10.82 27.26
N GLU A 108 -4.47 -11.64 28.01
CA GLU A 108 -3.87 -12.56 28.99
C GLU A 108 -3.24 -13.78 28.30
N SER A 109 -3.87 -14.30 27.24
CA SER A 109 -3.41 -15.49 26.54
C SER A 109 -2.17 -15.20 25.68
N ALA A 110 -1.11 -15.98 25.88
CA ALA A 110 0.10 -15.87 25.09
C ALA A 110 -0.13 -16.17 23.59
N SER A 111 -1.04 -17.10 23.25
CA SER A 111 -1.34 -17.44 21.86
C SER A 111 -2.14 -16.36 21.15
N GLU A 112 -3.12 -15.75 21.84
CA GLU A 112 -3.90 -14.63 21.31
C GLU A 112 -3.01 -13.39 21.11
N LYS A 113 -2.09 -13.16 22.06
CA LYS A 113 -1.13 -12.07 21.97
C LYS A 113 -0.15 -12.26 20.82
N ALA A 114 0.33 -13.50 20.62
CA ALA A 114 1.15 -13.82 19.45
C ALA A 114 0.37 -13.61 18.14
N ALA A 115 -0.89 -14.03 18.08
CA ALA A 115 -1.75 -13.82 16.90
C ALA A 115 -2.00 -12.32 16.62
N TYR A 116 -2.15 -11.51 17.67
CA TYR A 116 -2.26 -10.06 17.53
C TYR A 116 -0.98 -9.46 16.95
N TYR A 117 0.19 -9.85 17.47
CA TYR A 117 1.48 -9.39 16.93
C TYR A 117 1.74 -9.88 15.50
N ASP A 118 1.28 -11.07 15.13
CA ASP A 118 1.31 -11.57 13.76
C ASP A 118 0.48 -10.66 12.84
N MET A 119 -0.75 -10.31 13.22
CA MET A 119 -1.60 -9.39 12.45
C MET A 119 -0.95 -8.01 12.29
N VAL A 120 -0.32 -7.48 13.35
CA VAL A 120 0.41 -6.20 13.30
C VAL A 120 1.59 -6.29 12.34
N ASN A 121 2.37 -7.37 12.37
CA ASN A 121 3.48 -7.59 11.43
C ASN A 121 3.01 -7.82 9.99
N GLU A 122 1.85 -8.42 9.78
CA GLU A 122 1.26 -8.74 8.46
C GLU A 122 0.47 -7.56 7.88
N ASN A 123 0.72 -6.34 8.37
CA ASN A 123 0.04 -5.13 7.91
C ASN A 123 0.54 -4.70 6.52
N HIS A 124 -0.24 -5.02 5.50
CA HIS A 124 0.05 -4.68 4.10
C HIS A 124 -0.08 -3.19 3.79
N ILE A 125 -0.89 -2.42 4.54
CA ILE A 125 -1.00 -0.97 4.35
C ILE A 125 0.33 -0.30 4.67
N ILE A 126 0.92 -0.62 5.82
CA ILE A 126 2.21 -0.06 6.26
C ILE A 126 3.36 -0.52 5.36
N THR A 127 3.28 -1.76 4.87
CA THR A 127 4.22 -2.25 3.85
C THR A 127 4.10 -1.44 2.56
N ALA A 128 2.89 -1.29 2.01
CA ALA A 128 2.66 -0.52 0.80
C ALA A 128 3.12 0.94 0.93
N LEU A 129 2.93 1.54 2.12
CA LEU A 129 3.39 2.89 2.43
C LEU A 129 4.92 2.99 2.40
N ALA A 130 5.63 2.14 3.14
CA ALA A 130 7.09 2.13 3.17
C ALA A 130 7.69 2.01 1.75
N TYR A 131 7.11 1.15 0.93
CA TYR A 131 7.54 0.91 -0.46
C TYR A 131 7.06 1.98 -1.46
N SER A 132 6.10 2.83 -1.08
CA SER A 132 5.72 4.00 -1.89
C SER A 132 6.81 5.07 -1.91
N TYR A 133 7.66 5.13 -0.86
CA TYR A 133 8.84 6.01 -0.79
C TYR A 133 10.08 5.43 -1.49
N ARG A 134 9.99 4.20 -2.00
CA ARG A 134 11.11 3.46 -2.63
C ARG A 134 10.80 3.06 -4.08
N PRO A 135 10.32 3.97 -4.96
CA PRO A 135 9.93 3.62 -6.32
C PRO A 135 11.10 3.15 -7.19
N ASN A 136 12.29 3.78 -7.11
CA ASN A 136 13.47 3.34 -7.84
C ASN A 136 14.01 2.01 -7.33
N PHE A 137 13.93 1.72 -6.03
CA PHE A 137 14.26 0.41 -5.47
C PHE A 137 13.43 -0.70 -6.14
N LEU A 138 12.10 -0.51 -6.18
CA LEU A 138 11.18 -1.46 -6.81
C LEU A 138 11.40 -1.56 -8.31
N TYR A 139 11.56 -0.43 -9.00
CA TYR A 139 11.90 -0.41 -10.43
C TYR A 139 13.20 -1.17 -10.72
N ASN A 140 14.22 -0.97 -9.87
CA ASN A 140 15.51 -1.65 -10.02
C ASN A 140 15.41 -3.16 -9.77
N ILE A 141 14.54 -3.62 -8.85
CA ILE A 141 14.24 -5.04 -8.69
C ILE A 141 13.72 -5.61 -10.01
N VAL A 142 12.71 -4.96 -10.62
CA VAL A 142 12.15 -5.38 -11.92
C VAL A 142 13.24 -5.52 -12.97
N ARG A 143 13.97 -4.44 -13.24
CA ARG A 143 14.99 -4.39 -14.30
C ARG A 143 16.11 -5.40 -14.09
N THR A 144 16.51 -5.59 -12.83
CA THR A 144 17.55 -6.53 -12.45
C THR A 144 17.14 -7.95 -12.79
N ILE A 145 15.92 -8.33 -12.42
CA ILE A 145 15.40 -9.67 -12.69
C ILE A 145 15.11 -9.84 -14.20
N ASP A 146 14.85 -8.74 -14.91
CA ASP A 146 14.39 -8.78 -16.29
C ASP A 146 15.49 -8.82 -17.37
N SER A 147 16.77 -8.58 -17.04
CA SER A 147 17.88 -8.65 -18.03
C SER A 147 18.05 -9.99 -18.77
N LYS A 148 17.32 -11.04 -18.40
CA LYS A 148 17.31 -12.33 -19.12
C LYS A 148 15.92 -12.86 -19.52
N ARG A 149 14.80 -12.35 -18.99
CA ARG A 149 13.48 -13.01 -19.10
C ARG A 149 12.28 -12.07 -18.84
N ILE A 150 12.23 -10.88 -19.44
CA ILE A 150 10.94 -10.16 -19.49
C ILE A 150 9.93 -11.06 -20.20
N ASP A 151 8.78 -11.32 -19.58
CA ASP A 151 7.62 -11.73 -20.36
C ASP A 151 7.32 -10.59 -21.34
N ALA A 152 7.56 -10.82 -22.64
CA ALA A 152 7.40 -9.81 -23.68
C ALA A 152 6.02 -9.12 -23.63
N ASN A 153 5.02 -9.79 -23.06
CA ASN A 153 3.68 -9.26 -22.83
C ASN A 153 3.65 -8.07 -21.86
N LEU A 154 4.54 -8.01 -20.85
CA LEU A 154 4.62 -6.91 -19.88
C LEU A 154 5.21 -5.62 -20.46
N ILE A 155 5.96 -5.68 -21.56
CA ILE A 155 6.62 -4.49 -22.15
C ILE A 155 5.59 -3.56 -22.78
N ASN A 156 4.51 -4.13 -23.33
CA ASN A 156 3.47 -3.43 -24.08
C ASN A 156 2.09 -3.49 -23.41
N ALA A 157 2.00 -4.07 -22.21
CA ALA A 157 0.74 -4.16 -21.48
C ALA A 157 0.24 -2.75 -21.10
N ASP A 158 -1.03 -2.48 -21.40
CA ASP A 158 -1.70 -1.31 -20.88
C ASP A 158 -1.99 -1.45 -19.38
N TYR A 159 -2.41 -0.35 -18.77
CA TYR A 159 -2.70 -0.26 -17.35
C TYR A 159 -3.75 -1.29 -16.88
N SER A 160 -4.83 -1.47 -17.65
CA SER A 160 -5.87 -2.46 -17.35
C SER A 160 -5.33 -3.88 -17.29
N ALA A 161 -4.49 -4.27 -18.24
CA ALA A 161 -3.90 -5.60 -18.28
C ALA A 161 -2.97 -5.88 -17.08
N ILE A 162 -2.22 -4.87 -16.61
CA ILE A 162 -1.35 -5.00 -15.43
C ILE A 162 -2.18 -5.22 -14.18
N LEU A 163 -3.23 -4.42 -13.96
CA LEU A 163 -4.11 -4.55 -12.80
C LEU A 163 -4.90 -5.87 -12.82
N ASP A 164 -5.45 -6.26 -13.96
CA ASP A 164 -6.13 -7.54 -14.09
C ASP A 164 -5.18 -8.71 -13.81
N SER A 165 -3.92 -8.60 -14.22
CA SER A 165 -2.89 -9.60 -13.88
C SER A 165 -2.61 -9.60 -12.39
N LEU A 166 -2.53 -8.44 -11.73
CA LEU A 166 -2.40 -8.34 -10.27
C LEU A 166 -3.56 -9.00 -9.52
N PHE A 167 -4.75 -9.07 -10.12
CA PHE A 167 -5.94 -9.75 -9.58
C PHE A 167 -5.92 -11.26 -9.79
N GLU A 168 -4.95 -11.84 -10.48
CA GLU A 168 -4.86 -13.29 -10.66
C GLU A 168 -4.51 -14.01 -9.36
N ILE A 169 -5.09 -15.19 -9.17
CA ILE A 169 -4.68 -16.08 -8.08
C ILE A 169 -3.35 -16.74 -8.43
N VAL A 170 -2.42 -16.71 -7.47
CA VAL A 170 -1.24 -17.54 -7.47
C VAL A 170 -1.61 -18.90 -6.87
N PRO A 171 -1.73 -19.99 -7.67
CA PRO A 171 -2.35 -21.24 -7.22
C PRO A 171 -1.64 -21.88 -6.02
N LYS A 172 -0.31 -21.70 -5.93
CA LYS A 172 0.51 -22.23 -4.84
C LYS A 172 0.14 -21.64 -3.48
N PHE A 173 -0.27 -20.37 -3.44
CA PHE A 173 -0.52 -19.63 -2.20
C PHE A 173 -2.01 -19.36 -1.97
N GLY A 174 -2.85 -19.50 -2.99
CA GLY A 174 -4.29 -19.27 -2.88
C GLY A 174 -4.65 -17.79 -2.66
N CYS A 175 -3.73 -16.87 -2.96
CA CYS A 175 -3.92 -15.43 -2.84
C CYS A 175 -3.70 -14.74 -4.20
N SER A 176 -4.12 -13.49 -4.33
CA SER A 176 -3.84 -12.69 -5.52
C SER A 176 -2.34 -12.42 -5.69
N ARG A 177 -1.91 -12.14 -6.93
CA ARG A 177 -0.56 -11.64 -7.23
C ARG A 177 -0.25 -10.36 -6.46
N LEU A 178 -1.24 -9.47 -6.30
CA LEU A 178 -1.10 -8.27 -5.47
C LEU A 178 -0.74 -8.59 -4.02
N GLN A 179 -1.54 -9.44 -3.37
CA GLN A 179 -1.29 -9.88 -2.00
C GLN A 179 0.07 -10.57 -1.90
N ARG A 180 0.39 -11.42 -2.88
CA ARG A 180 1.67 -12.14 -2.90
C ARG A 180 2.88 -11.20 -3.02
N ALA A 181 2.80 -10.17 -3.86
CA ALA A 181 3.86 -9.18 -3.97
C ALA A 181 4.12 -8.47 -2.64
N LEU A 182 3.05 -8.11 -1.92
CA LEU A 182 3.14 -7.49 -0.59
C LEU A 182 3.72 -8.45 0.45
N ASP A 183 3.33 -9.72 0.46
CA ASP A 183 3.92 -10.75 1.32
C ASP A 183 5.44 -10.84 1.12
N ILE A 184 5.90 -10.80 -0.14
CA ILE A 184 7.32 -10.86 -0.47
C ILE A 184 8.05 -9.60 -0.01
N LEU A 185 7.49 -8.41 -0.24
CA LEU A 185 8.09 -7.16 0.23
C LEU A 185 8.16 -7.11 1.76
N LEU A 186 7.12 -7.57 2.45
CA LEU A 186 7.08 -7.68 3.90
C LEU A 186 8.15 -8.65 4.42
N GLN A 187 8.30 -9.82 3.79
CA GLN A 187 9.20 -10.86 4.27
C GLN A 187 10.66 -10.61 3.88
N HIS A 188 10.90 -10.21 2.63
CA HIS A 188 12.22 -10.20 1.98
C HIS A 188 12.68 -8.82 1.51
N GLY A 189 11.91 -7.76 1.76
CA GLY A 189 12.19 -6.37 1.42
C GLY A 189 13.65 -6.00 1.14
N ASP A 190 14.46 -5.82 2.19
CA ASP A 190 15.86 -5.39 2.08
C ASP A 190 16.75 -6.39 1.33
N ASP A 191 16.43 -7.67 1.46
CA ASP A 191 17.17 -8.77 0.86
C ASP A 191 16.98 -8.86 -0.66
N LEU A 192 15.90 -8.27 -1.20
CA LEU A 192 15.66 -8.23 -2.66
C LEU A 192 16.77 -7.46 -3.41
N SER A 193 17.50 -6.57 -2.72
CA SER A 193 18.68 -5.89 -3.28
C SER A 193 19.78 -6.86 -3.73
N MET A 194 19.86 -8.07 -3.13
CA MET A 194 20.82 -9.11 -3.51
C MET A 194 20.59 -9.63 -4.94
N LEU A 195 19.38 -9.50 -5.49
CA LEU A 195 19.04 -10.04 -6.80
C LEU A 195 19.87 -9.42 -7.95
N LYS A 196 20.59 -8.31 -7.70
CA LYS A 196 21.47 -7.57 -8.63
C LYS A 196 22.66 -8.35 -9.21
N GLN A 197 23.13 -9.39 -8.53
CA GLN A 197 24.39 -10.05 -8.89
C GLN A 197 24.21 -11.45 -9.49
N ASN A 198 23.49 -12.32 -8.79
CA ASN A 198 23.25 -13.71 -9.22
C ASN A 198 21.79 -14.10 -8.97
N THR A 199 20.90 -13.65 -9.86
CA THR A 199 19.45 -13.70 -9.66
C THR A 199 18.93 -15.11 -9.32
N GLU A 200 19.40 -16.15 -10.00
CA GLU A 200 18.86 -17.52 -9.83
C GLU A 200 19.28 -18.15 -8.49
N GLU A 201 20.56 -18.00 -8.10
CA GLU A 201 21.05 -18.45 -6.79
C GLU A 201 20.40 -17.66 -5.65
N ASN A 202 20.25 -16.34 -5.82
CA ASN A 202 19.66 -15.48 -4.80
C ASN A 202 18.14 -15.68 -4.68
N MET A 203 17.43 -15.93 -5.78
CA MET A 203 16.03 -16.38 -5.73
C MET A 203 15.90 -17.67 -4.93
N LYS A 204 16.77 -18.66 -5.18
CA LYS A 204 16.79 -19.91 -4.41
C LYS A 204 17.08 -19.66 -2.93
N LYS A 205 18.03 -18.77 -2.60
CA LYS A 205 18.37 -18.39 -1.22
C LYS A 205 17.18 -17.74 -0.50
N LEU A 206 16.40 -16.93 -1.22
CA LEU A 206 15.20 -16.27 -0.70
C LEU A 206 13.94 -17.15 -0.76
N GLY A 207 14.02 -18.34 -1.36
CA GLY A 207 12.85 -19.21 -1.54
C GLY A 207 11.82 -18.66 -2.54
N LEU A 208 12.24 -17.77 -3.44
CA LEU A 208 11.37 -17.13 -4.44
C LEU A 208 11.32 -17.95 -5.73
N SER A 209 10.12 -18.11 -6.27
CA SER A 209 9.85 -18.73 -7.57
C SER A 209 9.78 -17.68 -8.69
N HIS A 210 9.75 -18.12 -9.95
CA HIS A 210 9.52 -17.21 -11.07
C HIS A 210 8.15 -16.52 -11.00
N ASP A 211 7.14 -17.16 -10.42
CA ASP A 211 5.80 -16.59 -10.29
C ASP A 211 5.74 -15.49 -9.21
N ASP A 212 6.57 -15.63 -8.16
CA ASP A 212 6.80 -14.59 -7.15
C ASP A 212 7.44 -13.34 -7.77
N ILE A 213 8.45 -13.56 -8.61
CA ILE A 213 9.11 -12.50 -9.36
C ILE A 213 8.12 -11.78 -10.29
N TYR A 214 7.33 -12.53 -11.04
CA TYR A 214 6.34 -11.95 -11.94
C TYR A 214 5.32 -11.07 -11.17
N SER A 215 4.90 -11.51 -9.99
CA SER A 215 4.03 -10.72 -9.11
C SER A 215 4.69 -9.41 -8.64
N LEU A 216 5.98 -9.46 -8.26
CA LEU A 216 6.76 -8.25 -7.94
C LEU A 216 6.92 -7.32 -9.16
N GLN A 217 7.14 -7.88 -10.35
CA GLN A 217 7.29 -7.11 -11.59
C GLN A 217 6.01 -6.34 -11.94
N LEU A 218 4.85 -7.00 -11.85
CA LEU A 218 3.55 -6.36 -11.99
C LEU A 218 3.37 -5.23 -10.97
N TYR A 219 3.64 -5.50 -9.69
CA TYR A 219 3.48 -4.52 -8.60
C TYR A 219 4.39 -3.29 -8.75
N ALA A 220 5.58 -3.47 -9.32
CA ALA A 220 6.58 -2.41 -9.46
C ALA A 220 6.50 -1.65 -10.80
N LYS A 221 5.94 -2.25 -11.85
CA LYS A 221 5.66 -1.58 -13.14
C LYS A 221 4.62 -0.47 -13.02
N GLU A 222 3.83 -0.51 -11.97
CA GLU A 222 2.65 0.31 -11.81
C GLU A 222 3.00 1.73 -11.32
N GLN A 223 2.97 2.68 -12.25
CA GLN A 223 3.23 4.10 -12.01
C GLN A 223 1.96 4.97 -12.02
N GLN A 224 0.80 4.42 -12.42
CA GLN A 224 -0.40 5.22 -12.71
C GLN A 224 -1.38 5.32 -11.54
N PHE A 225 -1.25 4.49 -10.50
CA PHE A 225 -1.96 4.69 -9.24
C PHE A 225 -1.05 4.65 -8.02
N SER A 226 -1.49 5.34 -6.96
CA SER A 226 -0.87 5.23 -5.65
C SER A 226 -1.14 3.83 -5.09
N ARG A 227 -0.13 2.95 -5.16
CA ARG A 227 -0.18 1.58 -4.61
C ARG A 227 -0.65 1.57 -3.17
N PHE A 228 -0.15 2.52 -2.37
CA PHE A 228 -0.60 2.72 -1.00
C PHE A 228 -2.11 3.01 -0.92
N ASN A 229 -2.62 3.95 -1.73
CA ASN A 229 -4.05 4.28 -1.72
C ASN A 229 -4.91 3.10 -2.17
N PHE A 230 -4.47 2.32 -3.17
CA PHE A 230 -5.23 1.16 -3.61
C PHE A 230 -5.32 0.07 -2.53
N ILE A 231 -4.22 -0.22 -1.84
CA ILE A 231 -4.25 -1.13 -0.68
C ILE A 231 -5.10 -0.56 0.44
N LYS A 232 -5.02 0.75 0.71
CA LYS A 232 -5.85 1.44 1.68
C LYS A 232 -7.34 1.24 1.35
N GLU A 233 -7.75 1.43 0.09
CA GLU A 233 -9.14 1.24 -0.31
C GLU A 233 -9.59 -0.21 -0.15
N ILE A 234 -8.75 -1.21 -0.46
CA ILE A 234 -9.09 -2.62 -0.21
C ILE A 234 -9.41 -2.86 1.28
N TYR A 235 -8.62 -2.31 2.20
CA TYR A 235 -8.90 -2.41 3.64
C TYR A 235 -10.14 -1.62 4.06
N ASN A 236 -10.42 -0.49 3.42
CA ASN A 236 -11.61 0.33 3.62
C ASN A 236 -12.91 -0.40 3.23
N LEU A 237 -12.82 -1.42 2.36
CA LEU A 237 -13.94 -2.30 2.05
C LEU A 237 -14.33 -3.21 3.21
N MET A 238 -13.47 -3.40 4.21
CA MET A 238 -13.68 -4.39 5.25
C MET A 238 -14.31 -3.75 6.48
N ALA A 239 -15.43 -4.32 6.92
CA ALA A 239 -16.12 -3.89 8.13
C ALA A 239 -16.24 -5.06 9.12
N ILE A 240 -16.12 -4.74 10.40
CA ILE A 240 -16.25 -5.70 11.49
C ILE A 240 -17.43 -5.33 12.39
N GLN A 241 -18.03 -6.33 13.01
CA GLN A 241 -19.08 -6.15 14.01
C GLN A 241 -18.72 -6.87 15.30
N ASP A 242 -18.87 -6.17 16.42
CA ASP A 242 -18.64 -6.72 17.76
C ASP A 242 -19.84 -7.56 18.27
N ILE A 243 -19.65 -8.28 19.37
CA ILE A 243 -20.71 -9.05 20.05
C ILE A 243 -21.93 -8.23 20.50
N ASN A 244 -21.84 -6.90 20.52
CA ASN A 244 -22.94 -6.01 20.88
C ASN A 244 -23.67 -5.49 19.63
N GLY A 245 -23.23 -5.87 18.43
CA GLY A 245 -23.79 -5.44 17.16
C GLY A 245 -23.24 -4.11 16.64
N HIS A 246 -22.26 -3.48 17.31
CA HIS A 246 -21.63 -2.26 16.83
C HIS A 246 -20.72 -2.56 15.64
N GLN A 247 -20.74 -1.68 14.64
CA GLN A 247 -19.98 -1.83 13.40
C GLN A 247 -18.83 -0.84 13.34
N TYR A 248 -17.69 -1.30 12.84
CA TYR A 248 -16.48 -0.52 12.70
C TYR A 248 -15.85 -0.77 11.34
N ASN A 249 -15.20 0.24 10.78
CA ASN A 249 -14.32 0.05 9.64
C ASN A 249 -13.04 -0.61 10.12
N PHE A 250 -12.61 -1.68 9.48
CA PHE A 250 -11.46 -2.45 9.93
C PHE A 250 -10.15 -1.63 9.88
N ILE A 251 -10.01 -0.74 8.89
CA ILE A 251 -8.81 0.09 8.75
C ILE A 251 -8.60 1.04 9.93
N ASP A 252 -9.68 1.48 10.57
CA ASP A 252 -9.64 2.40 11.71
C ASP A 252 -9.18 1.70 13.00
N ILE A 253 -9.20 0.36 13.03
CA ILE A 253 -8.83 -0.46 14.19
C ILE A 253 -7.41 -1.03 14.05
N LEU A 254 -6.84 -1.01 12.85
CA LEU A 254 -5.49 -1.49 12.60
C LEU A 254 -4.44 -0.48 13.07
N PRO A 255 -3.42 -0.92 13.81
CA PRO A 255 -2.25 -0.07 14.09
C PRO A 255 -1.67 0.49 12.78
N SER A 256 -1.63 1.81 12.65
CA SER A 256 -1.22 2.52 11.44
C SER A 256 -0.54 3.86 11.75
N LEU A 257 0.18 4.44 10.77
CA LEU A 257 0.82 5.77 10.93
C LEU A 257 -0.19 6.90 11.20
N TRP A 258 -1.47 6.71 10.91
CA TRP A 258 -2.49 7.73 11.23
C TRP A 258 -2.65 7.90 12.75
N HIS A 259 -2.36 6.84 13.53
CA HIS A 259 -2.24 6.88 14.98
C HIS A 259 -0.97 7.61 15.46
N LEU A 260 0.02 7.78 14.57
CA LEU A 260 1.26 8.51 14.85
C LEU A 260 1.14 10.00 14.51
N HIS A 261 0.60 10.34 13.33
CA HIS A 261 0.56 11.73 12.86
C HIS A 261 -0.62 12.56 13.36
N SER A 262 -1.67 11.95 13.93
CA SER A 262 -2.77 12.69 14.58
C SER A 262 -2.32 13.46 15.84
N GLN A 263 -1.08 13.23 16.30
CA GLN A 263 -0.43 13.95 17.38
C GLN A 263 0.79 14.70 16.80
N THR A 264 0.70 16.03 16.71
CA THR A 264 1.85 16.88 16.33
C THR A 264 3.07 16.61 17.23
N GLY A 265 4.29 16.84 16.75
CA GLY A 265 5.54 16.43 17.42
C GLY A 265 5.72 16.86 18.89
N GLU A 266 5.09 17.96 19.34
CA GLU A 266 5.08 18.37 20.76
C GLU A 266 4.07 17.58 21.63
N ASN A 267 3.04 16.98 21.01
CA ASN A 267 2.04 16.12 21.66
C ASN A 267 2.42 14.62 21.66
N PHE A 268 3.42 14.23 20.88
CA PHE A 268 3.79 12.82 20.69
C PHE A 268 4.34 12.17 21.97
N LEU A 269 5.13 12.91 22.76
CA LEU A 269 5.72 12.44 24.02
C LEU A 269 4.81 12.66 25.23
N SER A 270 4.00 13.72 25.22
CA SER A 270 3.13 14.10 26.34
C SER A 270 1.88 13.23 26.45
N ASN A 271 1.55 12.45 25.41
CA ASN A 271 0.26 11.78 25.29
C ASN A 271 0.29 10.25 25.12
N SER A 272 1.36 9.62 25.61
CA SER A 272 1.53 8.16 25.56
C SER A 272 0.37 7.38 26.19
N ASN A 273 -0.21 7.88 27.28
CA ASN A 273 -1.35 7.23 27.93
C ASN A 273 -2.63 7.27 27.08
N GLU A 274 -2.94 8.38 26.40
CA GLU A 274 -4.10 8.44 25.51
C GLU A 274 -3.94 7.48 24.33
N ARG A 275 -2.73 7.40 23.76
CA ARG A 275 -2.42 6.45 22.68
C ARG A 275 -2.58 5.00 23.13
N ILE A 276 -2.06 4.65 24.30
CA ILE A 276 -2.22 3.30 24.87
C ILE A 276 -3.70 3.01 25.11
N ASN A 277 -4.47 3.96 25.65
CA ASN A 277 -5.90 3.78 25.90
C ASN A 277 -6.70 3.62 24.59
N GLN A 278 -6.35 4.36 23.54
CA GLN A 278 -6.93 4.20 22.22
C GLN A 278 -6.65 2.79 21.66
N LEU A 279 -5.38 2.36 21.68
CA LEU A 279 -4.99 1.01 21.25
C LEU A 279 -5.69 -0.09 22.07
N ILE A 280 -5.91 0.13 23.38
CA ILE A 280 -6.70 -0.78 24.22
C ILE A 280 -8.16 -0.83 23.76
N SER A 281 -8.74 0.30 23.38
CA SER A 281 -10.12 0.36 22.86
C SER A 281 -10.25 -0.40 21.53
N GLU A 282 -9.34 -0.16 20.60
CA GLU A 282 -9.26 -0.85 19.31
C GLU A 282 -9.05 -2.36 19.49
N LEU A 283 -8.13 -2.74 20.39
CA LEU A 283 -7.89 -4.14 20.71
C LEU A 283 -9.10 -4.82 21.36
N ASN A 284 -9.89 -4.09 22.16
CA ASN A 284 -11.15 -4.63 22.67
C ASN A 284 -12.11 -4.97 21.55
N ILE A 285 -12.22 -4.10 20.54
CA ILE A 285 -13.07 -4.34 19.37
C ILE A 285 -12.60 -5.60 18.64
N LEU A 286 -11.29 -5.80 18.45
CA LEU A 286 -10.75 -7.02 17.83
C LEU A 286 -11.10 -8.28 18.64
N LEU A 287 -10.94 -8.23 19.96
CA LEU A 287 -11.25 -9.36 20.87
C LEU A 287 -12.74 -9.67 20.95
N THR A 288 -13.61 -8.70 20.70
CA THR A 288 -15.07 -8.87 20.71
C THR A 288 -15.67 -8.99 19.31
N THR A 289 -14.87 -8.98 18.25
CA THR A 289 -15.38 -9.10 16.87
C THR A 289 -16.01 -10.47 16.66
N GLU A 290 -17.24 -10.52 16.15
CA GLU A 290 -17.93 -11.77 15.83
C GLU A 290 -18.18 -11.96 14.34
N LYS A 291 -18.28 -10.87 13.59
CA LYS A 291 -18.60 -10.88 12.18
C LYS A 291 -17.66 -9.96 11.41
N LEU A 292 -17.20 -10.45 10.25
CA LEU A 292 -16.47 -9.71 9.23
C LEU A 292 -17.32 -9.70 7.96
N PHE A 293 -17.46 -8.54 7.35
CA PHE A 293 -18.30 -8.32 6.17
C PHE A 293 -17.76 -7.17 5.32
N ILE A 294 -18.43 -6.89 4.21
CA ILE A 294 -18.01 -5.86 3.27
C ILE A 294 -18.86 -4.60 3.44
N ASN A 295 -18.19 -3.47 3.44
CA ASN A 295 -18.84 -2.17 3.36
C ASN A 295 -19.32 -1.91 1.92
N ASP A 296 -20.62 -2.07 1.70
CA ASP A 296 -21.24 -1.91 0.37
C ASP A 296 -21.03 -0.52 -0.23
N TYR A 297 -21.01 0.51 0.59
CA TYR A 297 -20.77 1.87 0.12
C TYR A 297 -19.36 1.99 -0.46
N ALA A 298 -18.35 1.52 0.28
CA ALA A 298 -16.96 1.53 -0.17
C ALA A 298 -16.74 0.60 -1.38
N LEU A 299 -17.43 -0.55 -1.42
CA LEU A 299 -17.37 -1.47 -2.56
C LEU A 299 -17.92 -0.83 -3.83
N ASN A 300 -19.05 -0.12 -3.74
CA ASN A 300 -19.61 0.56 -4.91
C ASN A 300 -18.70 1.70 -5.40
N ASP A 301 -18.06 2.44 -4.48
CA ASP A 301 -17.15 3.54 -4.83
C ASP A 301 -15.91 3.04 -5.60
N ILE A 302 -15.28 1.97 -5.12
CA ILE A 302 -14.13 1.39 -5.81
C ILE A 302 -14.54 0.72 -7.13
N ILE A 303 -15.71 0.07 -7.20
CA ILE A 303 -16.22 -0.51 -8.45
C ILE A 303 -16.45 0.57 -9.49
N ASN A 304 -17.09 1.69 -9.15
CA ASN A 304 -17.28 2.79 -10.09
C ASN A 304 -15.94 3.32 -10.64
N THR A 305 -14.94 3.40 -9.77
CA THR A 305 -13.57 3.78 -10.17
C THR A 305 -12.97 2.75 -11.12
N LEU A 306 -13.12 1.45 -10.83
CA LEU A 306 -12.61 0.38 -11.67
C LEU A 306 -13.36 0.25 -13.02
N GLU A 307 -14.69 0.39 -13.03
CA GLU A 307 -15.52 0.37 -14.25
C GLU A 307 -15.05 1.42 -15.26
N SER A 308 -14.67 2.61 -14.78
CA SER A 308 -14.16 3.68 -15.64
C SER A 308 -12.84 3.34 -16.34
N GLY A 309 -12.09 2.36 -15.83
CA GLY A 309 -10.80 1.91 -16.36
C GLY A 309 -10.83 0.56 -17.07
N ASN A 310 -12.01 -0.02 -17.32
CA ASN A 310 -12.18 -1.29 -18.06
C ASN A 310 -11.46 -2.50 -17.43
N PHE A 311 -11.42 -2.59 -16.08
CA PHE A 311 -10.86 -3.75 -15.37
C PHE A 311 -11.89 -4.87 -15.17
N ASP A 312 -11.41 -6.09 -14.93
CA ASP A 312 -12.23 -7.23 -14.54
C ASP A 312 -12.66 -7.14 -13.07
N ILE A 313 -13.84 -6.56 -12.86
CA ILE A 313 -14.45 -6.38 -11.53
C ILE A 313 -14.78 -7.71 -10.85
N ASN A 314 -15.13 -8.75 -11.63
CA ASN A 314 -15.41 -10.06 -11.05
C ASN A 314 -14.15 -10.65 -10.45
N LYS A 315 -13.02 -10.52 -11.17
CA LYS A 315 -11.70 -10.94 -10.71
C LYS A 315 -11.26 -10.14 -9.48
N PHE A 316 -11.46 -8.82 -9.47
CA PHE A 316 -11.21 -8.00 -8.28
C PHE A 316 -12.03 -8.49 -7.07
N LYS A 317 -13.33 -8.66 -7.23
CA LYS A 317 -14.23 -9.18 -6.20
C LYS A 317 -13.81 -10.55 -5.67
N SER A 318 -13.62 -11.52 -6.55
CA SER A 318 -13.39 -12.93 -6.17
C SER A 318 -11.97 -13.21 -5.71
N ASN A 319 -10.98 -12.49 -6.23
CA ASN A 319 -9.57 -12.82 -6.01
C ASN A 319 -8.81 -11.80 -5.17
N ILE A 320 -9.33 -10.57 -5.02
CA ILE A 320 -8.74 -9.56 -4.13
C ILE A 320 -9.58 -9.45 -2.86
N VAL A 321 -10.84 -9.02 -2.99
CA VAL A 321 -11.68 -8.71 -1.82
C VAL A 321 -11.90 -9.97 -0.97
N LYS A 322 -12.31 -11.07 -1.61
CA LYS A 322 -12.55 -12.33 -0.91
C LYS A 322 -11.29 -12.90 -0.23
N THR A 323 -10.15 -12.94 -0.91
CA THR A 323 -8.93 -13.54 -0.33
C THR A 323 -8.42 -12.73 0.86
N TYR A 324 -8.49 -11.39 0.77
CA TYR A 324 -8.15 -10.54 1.90
C TYR A 324 -9.09 -10.75 3.09
N LEU A 325 -10.42 -10.80 2.85
CA LEU A 325 -11.39 -11.09 3.92
C LEU A 325 -11.13 -12.44 4.58
N GLU A 326 -10.82 -13.48 3.81
CA GLU A 326 -10.48 -14.80 4.33
C GLU A 326 -9.21 -14.76 5.18
N SER A 327 -8.19 -14.02 4.74
CA SER A 327 -6.95 -13.80 5.50
C SER A 327 -7.22 -13.09 6.83
N ILE A 328 -7.94 -11.97 6.80
CA ILE A 328 -8.29 -11.20 8.00
C ILE A 328 -9.18 -12.01 8.95
N LYS A 329 -10.16 -12.76 8.44
CA LYS A 329 -10.97 -13.70 9.23
C LYS A 329 -10.08 -14.68 9.98
N GLY A 330 -9.07 -15.25 9.31
CA GLY A 330 -8.11 -16.16 9.91
C GLY A 330 -7.25 -15.52 11.00
N GLN A 331 -6.85 -14.26 10.83
CA GLN A 331 -6.13 -13.49 11.86
C GLN A 331 -7.04 -13.19 13.07
N LEU A 332 -8.23 -12.63 12.84
CA LEU A 332 -9.19 -12.29 13.89
C LEU A 332 -9.64 -13.52 14.70
N SER A 333 -9.87 -14.66 14.02
CA SER A 333 -10.25 -15.90 14.70
C SER A 333 -9.15 -16.40 15.66
N ARG A 334 -7.88 -16.18 15.31
CA ARG A 334 -6.73 -16.53 16.17
C ARG A 334 -6.57 -15.56 17.34
N ILE A 335 -6.82 -14.26 17.13
CA ILE A 335 -6.77 -13.24 18.19
C ILE A 335 -7.87 -13.48 19.23
N ARG A 336 -9.09 -13.80 18.78
CA ARG A 336 -10.25 -14.01 19.65
C ARG A 336 -10.32 -15.43 20.23
N SER A 337 -9.53 -16.37 19.70
CA SER A 337 -9.67 -17.81 19.96
C SER A 337 -11.08 -18.37 19.70
N LEU A 338 -11.89 -17.69 18.88
CA LEU A 338 -13.24 -18.09 18.51
C LEU A 338 -13.47 -17.90 17.01
N PRO A 339 -14.35 -18.70 16.39
CA PRO A 339 -14.71 -18.50 14.99
C PRO A 339 -15.31 -17.11 14.74
N ILE A 340 -14.88 -16.50 13.63
CA ILE A 340 -15.49 -15.28 13.08
C ILE A 340 -16.45 -15.67 11.95
N VAL A 341 -17.65 -15.13 11.96
CA VAL A 341 -18.61 -15.25 10.86
C VAL A 341 -18.11 -14.37 9.71
N LEU A 342 -17.97 -14.94 8.52
CA LEU A 342 -17.64 -14.18 7.31
C LEU A 342 -18.88 -14.09 6.43
N ASP A 343 -19.31 -12.87 6.14
CA ASP A 343 -20.44 -12.59 5.26
C ASP A 343 -19.93 -11.99 3.94
N THR A 344 -20.12 -12.76 2.86
CA THR A 344 -19.71 -12.39 1.49
C THR A 344 -20.90 -12.31 0.54
N SER A 345 -22.12 -12.25 1.07
CA SER A 345 -23.37 -12.21 0.30
C SER A 345 -23.38 -11.07 -0.74
N ASN A 346 -22.74 -9.96 -0.43
CA ASN A 346 -22.63 -8.78 -1.31
C ASN A 346 -21.64 -8.94 -2.47
N ILE A 347 -20.76 -9.94 -2.42
CA ILE A 347 -19.89 -10.32 -3.55
C ILE A 347 -20.57 -11.39 -4.41
N GLU A 348 -21.23 -12.35 -3.77
CA GLU A 348 -21.78 -13.54 -4.43
C GLU A 348 -23.11 -13.27 -5.16
N SER A 349 -23.78 -12.15 -4.88
CA SER A 349 -25.06 -11.76 -5.47
C SER A 349 -24.97 -11.12 -6.87
N SER A 350 -23.78 -10.97 -7.46
CA SER A 350 -23.68 -10.67 -8.89
C SER A 350 -23.79 -11.96 -9.70
N GLU A 351 -25.03 -12.36 -10.04
CA GLU A 351 -25.25 -13.14 -11.26
C GLU A 351 -24.52 -12.45 -12.43
N PRO A 352 -23.93 -13.20 -13.38
CA PRO A 352 -23.33 -12.60 -14.55
C PRO A 352 -24.37 -11.71 -15.19
N ALA A 353 -24.12 -10.39 -15.20
CA ALA A 353 -25.02 -9.45 -15.81
C ALA A 353 -25.20 -9.89 -17.27
N ASP A 354 -26.44 -10.23 -17.62
CA ASP A 354 -26.82 -10.38 -19.03
C ASP A 354 -26.25 -9.17 -19.77
N PRO A 355 -25.59 -9.39 -20.93
CA PRO A 355 -24.95 -8.31 -21.66
C PRO A 355 -25.93 -7.17 -21.82
N GLN A 356 -25.62 -6.01 -21.23
CA GLN A 356 -26.53 -4.87 -21.32
C GLN A 356 -26.79 -4.59 -22.80
N PRO A 357 -28.05 -4.48 -23.23
CA PRO A 357 -28.35 -4.22 -24.62
C PRO A 357 -27.71 -2.89 -24.99
N ALA A 358 -27.01 -2.87 -26.14
CA ALA A 358 -26.28 -1.72 -26.66
C ALA A 358 -27.10 -0.41 -26.63
N SER A 359 -28.44 -0.50 -26.59
CA SER A 359 -29.36 0.61 -26.42
C SER A 359 -29.11 1.48 -25.18
N VAL A 360 -28.65 0.92 -24.05
CA VAL A 360 -28.39 1.69 -22.82
C VAL A 360 -27.11 2.53 -22.95
N PHE A 361 -26.09 1.98 -23.61
CA PHE A 361 -24.86 2.69 -23.95
C PHE A 361 -25.12 3.83 -24.94
N TRP A 362 -25.91 3.58 -25.99
CA TRP A 362 -26.31 4.60 -26.96
C TRP A 362 -27.16 5.72 -26.34
N ASP A 363 -28.08 5.41 -25.42
CA ASP A 363 -28.89 6.43 -24.73
C ASP A 363 -28.04 7.38 -23.87
N ARG A 364 -26.98 6.85 -23.22
CA ARG A 364 -26.02 7.67 -22.46
C ARG A 364 -25.18 8.58 -23.36
N ILE A 365 -24.68 8.07 -24.49
CA ILE A 365 -23.93 8.87 -25.46
C ILE A 365 -24.80 9.99 -26.04
N ILE A 366 -26.05 9.68 -26.43
CA ILE A 366 -26.99 10.67 -26.98
C ILE A 366 -27.25 11.80 -25.96
N LYS A 367 -27.45 11.46 -24.69
CA LYS A 367 -27.67 12.46 -23.63
C LYS A 367 -26.45 13.36 -23.41
N ILE A 368 -25.24 12.78 -23.34
CA ILE A 368 -24.00 13.54 -23.17
C ILE A 368 -23.76 14.48 -24.36
N SER A 369 -23.95 13.99 -25.60
CA SER A 369 -23.81 14.81 -26.80
C SER A 369 -24.84 15.94 -26.84
N PHE A 370 -26.08 15.70 -26.41
CA PHE A 370 -27.12 16.73 -26.35
C PHE A 370 -26.76 17.87 -25.38
N PHE A 371 -26.28 17.55 -24.17
CA PHE A 371 -25.85 18.56 -23.21
C PHE A 371 -24.61 19.34 -23.67
N ALA A 372 -23.66 18.67 -24.34
CA ALA A 372 -22.49 19.33 -24.90
C ALA A 372 -22.88 20.34 -25.99
N ILE A 373 -23.81 19.98 -26.87
CA ILE A 373 -24.32 20.88 -27.93
C ILE A 373 -25.03 22.09 -27.32
N ILE A 374 -25.87 21.89 -26.30
CA ILE A 374 -26.54 23.01 -25.60
C ILE A 374 -25.51 23.94 -24.93
N GLY A 375 -24.47 23.38 -24.31
CA GLY A 375 -23.40 24.17 -23.69
C GLY A 375 -22.64 25.04 -24.69
N ILE A 376 -22.32 24.50 -25.87
CA ILE A 376 -21.66 25.24 -26.95
C ILE A 376 -22.55 26.38 -27.45
N LEU A 377 -23.84 26.11 -27.70
CA LEU A 377 -24.80 27.13 -28.14
C LEU A 377 -25.00 28.23 -27.08
N PHE A 378 -24.96 27.88 -25.79
CA PHE A 378 -25.07 28.85 -24.70
C PHE A 378 -23.84 29.75 -24.59
N LEU A 379 -22.64 29.20 -24.83
CA LEU A 379 -21.40 29.97 -24.85
C LEU A 379 -21.31 30.93 -26.06
N GLU A 380 -21.80 30.51 -27.23
CA GLU A 380 -21.95 31.41 -28.39
C GLU A 380 -22.93 32.55 -28.10
N PHE A 381 -24.05 32.27 -27.43
CA PHE A 381 -25.02 33.29 -27.04
C PHE A 381 -24.43 34.35 -26.09
N LEU A 382 -23.44 33.97 -25.29
CA LEU A 382 -22.69 34.87 -24.40
C LEU A 382 -21.56 35.64 -25.12
N GLY A 383 -21.42 35.47 -26.44
CA GLY A 383 -20.40 36.16 -27.25
C GLY A 383 -19.00 35.57 -27.12
N CYS A 384 -18.87 34.35 -26.55
CA CYS A 384 -17.62 33.61 -26.61
C CYS A 384 -17.52 32.93 -27.98
N ASP A 385 -16.46 33.24 -28.72
CA ASP A 385 -16.22 32.71 -30.07
C ASP A 385 -15.63 31.29 -30.00
N VAL A 386 -16.46 30.31 -29.64
CA VAL A 386 -16.07 28.90 -29.39
C VAL A 386 -16.02 28.08 -30.70
N LEU A 387 -16.55 28.61 -31.80
CA LEU A 387 -16.63 27.91 -33.09
C LEU A 387 -15.27 27.66 -33.75
N SER A 388 -14.31 28.57 -33.57
CA SER A 388 -13.00 28.44 -34.22
C SER A 388 -12.15 27.29 -33.65
N SER A 389 -12.29 26.98 -32.35
CA SER A 389 -11.54 25.92 -31.68
C SER A 389 -12.26 24.56 -31.70
N THR A 390 -13.58 24.53 -31.89
CA THR A 390 -14.37 23.29 -31.92
C THR A 390 -14.45 22.65 -33.31
N GLN A 391 -14.28 23.43 -34.39
CA GLN A 391 -14.23 22.90 -35.76
C GLN A 391 -13.05 21.96 -35.99
N ASP A 392 -11.87 22.27 -35.44
CA ASP A 392 -10.68 21.41 -35.55
C ASP A 392 -10.83 20.10 -34.76
N LEU A 393 -11.51 20.17 -33.60
CA LEU A 393 -11.78 18.98 -32.77
C LEU A 393 -12.80 18.05 -33.44
N LEU A 394 -13.86 18.59 -34.05
CA LEU A 394 -14.85 17.81 -34.78
C LEU A 394 -14.28 17.20 -36.07
N ALA A 395 -13.42 17.93 -36.78
CA ALA A 395 -12.72 17.40 -37.95
C ALA A 395 -11.74 16.27 -37.60
N SER A 396 -11.07 16.37 -36.45
CA SER A 396 -10.21 15.32 -35.88
C SER A 396 -11.01 14.06 -35.51
N ILE A 397 -12.18 14.23 -34.89
CA ILE A 397 -13.04 13.09 -34.52
C ILE A 397 -13.63 12.43 -35.77
N ILE A 398 -14.06 13.19 -36.78
CA ILE A 398 -14.65 12.61 -38.00
C ILE A 398 -13.59 11.90 -38.86
N SER A 399 -12.35 12.43 -38.91
CA SER A 399 -11.26 11.81 -39.68
C SER A 399 -10.66 10.55 -39.05
N GLY A 400 -10.88 10.32 -37.75
CA GLY A 400 -10.51 9.06 -37.09
C GLY A 400 -11.51 7.91 -37.27
N TRP A 401 -12.65 8.16 -37.91
CA TRP A 401 -13.77 7.20 -38.00
C TRP A 401 -14.16 6.81 -39.44
N ILE A 402 -13.54 7.42 -40.46
CA ILE A 402 -13.55 6.96 -41.86
C ILE A 402 -12.25 6.21 -42.10
#